data_AF-A0A2A4I1W3-F1
#
_entry.id   AF-A0A2A4I1W3-F1
#
_cell.length_a   1.000
_cell.length_b   1.000
_cell.length_c   1.000
_cell.angle_alpha   90.00
_cell.angle_beta   90.00
_cell.angle_gamma   90.00
#
_symmetry.space_group_name_H-M   'P 1'
#
loop_
_entity.id
_entity.type
_entity.pdbx_description
1 polymer ?
#
loop_
_entity_poly.entity_id
_entity_poly.type
_entity_poly.pdbx_seq_one_letter_code
_entity_poly.pdbx_strand_id
1 'polypeptide(L)' 'MSGDPAVGRWALMMAVRVAATLGAVLGVVLLGRAEAWGPKLLGVAIVASALWVIATVPRALAHRWRTPE' A
#
# COMPACT_ATOMS: atom_id res chain seq x y z
N MET A 1 4.69 22.89 -18.09
CA MET A 1 4.28 22.58 -16.70
C MET A 1 5.49 22.84 -15.83
N SER A 2 5.52 23.99 -15.15
CA SER A 2 6.48 24.24 -14.07
C SER A 2 6.45 23.03 -13.12
N GLY A 3 7.61 22.45 -12.82
CA GLY A 3 7.73 21.23 -12.03
C GLY A 3 7.37 21.46 -10.57
N ASP A 4 6.08 21.63 -10.29
CA ASP A 4 5.58 21.79 -8.94
C ASP A 4 5.77 20.46 -8.20
N PRO A 5 6.56 20.44 -7.10
CA PRO A 5 6.78 19.22 -6.33
C PRO A 5 5.46 18.63 -5.80
N ALA A 6 4.37 19.41 -5.70
CA ALA A 6 3.06 18.92 -5.30
C ALA A 6 2.53 17.78 -6.21
N VAL A 7 2.78 17.84 -7.52
CA VAL A 7 2.33 16.81 -8.47
C VAL A 7 3.07 15.50 -8.24
N GLY A 8 4.38 15.55 -8.04
CA GLY A 8 5.20 14.37 -7.75
C GLY A 8 4.81 13.73 -6.41
N ARG A 9 4.53 14.55 -5.39
CA ARG A 9 4.05 14.10 -4.08
C ARG A 9 2.69 13.39 -4.19
N TRP A 10 1.73 14.00 -4.89
CA TRP A 10 0.43 13.40 -5.12
C TRP A 10 0.53 12.08 -5.88
N ALA A 11 1.32 12.04 -6.97
CA ALA A 11 1.51 10.85 -7.77
C ALA A 11 2.12 9.70 -6.94
N LEU A 12 3.08 9.99 -6.07
CA LEU A 12 3.69 9.00 -5.20
C LEU A 12 2.70 8.45 -4.16
N MET A 13 1.90 9.30 -3.51
CA MET A 13 0.83 8.83 -2.60
C MET A 13 -0.17 7.93 -3.31
N MET A 14 -0.52 8.27 -4.55
CA MET A 14 -1.47 7.49 -5.33
C MET A 14 -0.88 6.16 -5.80
N ALA A 15 0.38 6.15 -6.23
CA ALA A 15 1.11 4.93 -6.60
C ALA A 15 1.16 3.93 -5.44
N VAL A 16 1.47 4.39 -4.22
CA VAL A 16 1.48 3.56 -3.01
C VAL A 16 0.10 2.95 -2.75
N ARG A 17 -0.96 3.75 -2.88
CA ARG A 17 -2.34 3.27 -2.69
C ARG A 17 -2.73 2.21 -3.72
N VAL A 18 -2.37 2.41 -4.98
CA VAL A 18 -2.63 1.44 -6.06
C VAL A 18 -1.87 0.14 -5.80
N ALA A 19 -0.57 0.22 -5.53
CA ALA A 19 0.27 -0.95 -5.25
C ALA A 19 -0.26 -1.77 -4.08
N ALA A 20 -0.66 -1.11 -2.99
CA ALA A 20 -1.19 -1.79 -1.83
C ALA A 20 -2.60 -2.36 -2.08
N THR A 21 -3.46 -1.68 -2.83
CA THR A 21 -4.76 -2.24 -3.23
C THR A 21 -4.59 -3.51 -4.07
N LEU A 22 -3.65 -3.52 -5.01
CA LEU A 22 -3.31 -4.70 -5.80
C LEU A 22 -2.80 -5.84 -4.90
N GLY A 23 -1.96 -5.53 -3.92
CA GLY A 23 -1.50 -6.51 -2.92
C GLY A 23 -2.64 -7.11 -2.09
N ALA A 24 -3.60 -6.28 -1.66
CA ALA A 24 -4.78 -6.74 -0.92
C ALA A 24 -5.66 -7.66 -1.78
N VAL A 25 -5.91 -7.30 -3.04
CA VAL A 25 -6.66 -8.16 -3.98
C VAL A 25 -5.96 -9.50 -4.16
N LEU A 26 -4.64 -9.52 -4.35
CA LEU A 26 -3.87 -10.77 -4.44
C LEU A 26 -4.03 -11.63 -3.18
N GLY A 27 -3.95 -11.03 -2.00
CA GLY A 27 -4.14 -11.74 -0.73
C GLY A 27 -5.54 -12.33 -0.57
N VAL A 28 -6.58 -11.60 -0.99
CA VAL A 28 -7.97 -12.10 -1.01
C VAL A 28 -8.14 -13.25 -2.00
N VAL A 29 -7.56 -13.14 -3.20
CA VAL A 29 -7.59 -14.23 -4.19
C VAL A 29 -6.91 -15.48 -3.65
N LEU A 30 -5.76 -15.34 -3.00
CA LEU A 30 -5.05 -16.46 -2.39
C LEU A 30 -5.87 -17.11 -1.27
N LEU A 31 -6.50 -16.30 -0.42
CA LEU A 31 -7.37 -16.77 0.66
C LEU A 31 -8.59 -17.54 0.13
N GLY A 32 -9.22 -17.04 -0.94
CA GLY A 32 -10.40 -17.67 -1.55
C GLY A 32 -10.09 -18.94 -2.36
N ARG A 33 -8.86 -19.10 -2.84
CA ARG A 33 -8.42 -20.25 -3.64
C ARG A 33 -7.73 -21.34 -2.81
N ALA A 34 -7.33 -21.04 -1.58
CA ALA A 34 -6.60 -21.97 -0.73
C ALA A 34 -7.54 -22.99 -0.07
N GLU A 35 -7.29 -24.28 -0.27
CA GLU A 35 -7.98 -25.36 0.46
C GLU A 35 -7.31 -25.65 1.81
N ALA A 36 -5.98 -25.57 1.87
CA ALA A 36 -5.19 -25.80 3.08
C ALA A 36 -5.03 -24.55 3.96
N TRP A 37 -4.85 -24.76 5.28
CA TRP A 37 -4.73 -23.68 6.27
C TRP A 37 -3.48 -22.80 6.11
N GLY A 38 -2.35 -23.36 5.70
CA GLY A 38 -1.10 -22.61 5.51
C GLY A 38 -1.21 -21.49 4.47
N PRO A 39 -1.65 -21.78 3.22
CA PRO A 39 -1.84 -20.75 2.20
C PRO A 39 -2.93 -19.72 2.55
N LYS A 40 -3.96 -20.09 3.33
CA LYS A 40 -4.95 -19.13 3.86
C LYS A 40 -4.32 -18.11 4.80
N LEU A 41 -3.47 -18.56 5.73
CA LEU A 41 -2.72 -17.68 6.63
C LEU A 41 -1.82 -16.71 5.86
N LEU A 42 -1.18 -17.17 4.79
CA LEU A 42 -0.37 -16.31 3.93
C LEU A 42 -1.23 -15.24 3.25
N GLY A 43 -2.41 -15.62 2.72
CA GLY A 43 -3.37 -14.66 2.14
C GLY A 43 -3.78 -13.57 3.14
N VAL A 44 -4.12 -13.96 4.37
CA VAL A 44 -4.45 -13.00 5.45
C VAL A 44 -3.26 -12.09 5.77
N ALA A 45 -2.05 -12.64 5.88
CA ALA A 45 -0.85 -11.87 6.17
C ALA A 45 -0.53 -10.84 5.07
N ILE A 46 -0.74 -11.21 3.80
CA ILE A 46 -0.58 -10.31 2.65
C ILE A 46 -1.61 -9.17 2.71
N VAL A 47 -2.88 -9.49 2.96
CA VAL A 47 -3.94 -8.46 3.11
C VAL A 47 -3.61 -7.52 4.26
N ALA A 48 -3.26 -8.05 5.43
CA ALA A 48 -2.91 -7.24 6.59
C ALA A 48 -1.71 -6.32 6.31
N SER A 49 -0.67 -6.85 5.64
CA SER A 49 0.50 -6.07 5.23
C SER A 49 0.14 -4.97 4.24
N ALA A 50 -0.72 -5.25 3.27
CA ALA A 50 -1.19 -4.26 2.30
C ALA A 50 -1.97 -3.11 2.97
N LEU A 51 -2.87 -3.43 3.91
CA LEU A 51 -3.59 -2.43 4.69
C LEU A 51 -2.64 -1.58 5.54
N TRP A 52 -1.63 -2.22 6.14
CA TRP A 52 -0.59 -1.54 6.90
C TRP A 52 0.19 -0.54 6.03
N VAL A 53 0.56 -0.92 4.81
CA VAL A 53 1.25 -0.04 3.84
C VAL A 53 0.38 1.16 3.45
N ILE A 54 -0.92 0.96 3.21
CA ILE A 54 -1.87 2.07 2.92
C ILE A 54 -1.91 3.09 4.05
N ALA A 55 -1.84 2.66 5.30
CA ALA A 55 -1.93 3.53 6.46
C ALA A 55 -0.58 4.22 6.78
N THR A 56 0.52 3.48 6.71
CA THR A 56 1.82 3.94 7.22
C THR A 56 2.62 4.73 6.21
N VAL A 57 2.68 4.31 4.95
CA VAL A 57 3.55 4.93 3.95
C VAL A 57 3.12 6.36 3.61
N PRO A 58 1.83 6.65 3.33
CA PRO A 58 1.40 8.04 3.10
C PRO A 58 1.60 8.92 4.33
N ARG A 59 1.42 8.37 5.54
CA ARG A 59 1.64 9.11 6.79
C ARG A 59 3.11 9.48 7.00
N ALA A 60 4.01 8.53 6.78
CA ALA A 60 5.45 8.76 6.86
C ALA A 60 5.91 9.75 5.78
N LEU A 61 5.39 9.61 4.57
CA LEU A 61 5.70 10.47 3.44
C LEU A 61 5.20 11.90 3.65
N ALA A 62 3.98 12.06 4.16
CA ALA A 62 3.44 13.36 4.57
C ALA A 62 4.25 13.98 5.71
N HIS A 63 4.73 13.19 6.67
CA HIS A 63 5.61 13.68 7.73
C HIS A 63 6.94 14.20 7.18
N ARG A 64 7.57 13.47 6.26
CA ARG A 64 8.82 13.87 5.59
C ARG A 64 8.69 15.15 4.76
N TRP A 65 7.54 15.39 4.13
CA TRP A 65 7.32 16.63 3.37
C TRP A 65 6.94 17.82 4.24
N ARG A 66 6.62 17.57 5.51
CA ARG A 66 6.23 18.58 6.48
C ARG A 66 7.42 19.05 7.32
N THR A 67 8.47 18.25 7.43
CA THR A 67 9.78 18.67 7.95
C THR A 67 10.49 19.52 6.89
N PRO A 68 10.66 20.83 7.13
CA PRO A 68 11.60 21.62 6.36
C PRO A 68 13.00 21.27 6.91
N GLU A 69 13.84 20.66 6.08
CA GLU A 69 15.27 20.94 6.22
C GLU A 69 15.54 22.32 5.61
#